data_AF-T1A0S2-F1
#
_entry.id   AF-T1A0S2-F1
#
_cell.length_a   1.000
_cell.length_b   1.000
_cell.length_c   1.000
_cell.angle_alpha   90.00
_cell.angle_beta   90.00
_cell.angle_gamma   90.00
#
_symmetry.space_group_name_H-M   'P 1'
#
loop_
_entity.id
_entity.type
_entity.pdbx_description
1 polymer ?
#
loop_
_entity_poly.entity_id
_entity_poly.type
_entity_poly.pdbx_seq_one_letter_code
_entity_poly.pdbx_strand_id
1 'polypeptide(L)'
;MRTGRRWPDIELSSIDTALFMAGVLFDQSYFDHDTAREREIRAIAGKLYNRVDWPWMQPHPPLIGMGWTPEDGFIPHSYRGYDEAMILYIEALGSPTHPIHKDAWAAWSATYPKFWGDYYGREQLSYGPLFTSQYSQAWLDFRGIQDAFMRAHHSDYF
;
A
#
# COMPACT_ATOMS: atom_id res chain seq x y z
N MET A 1 1.43 24.45 -0.83
CA MET A 1 0.03 24.41 -1.34
C MET A 1 -0.81 25.50 -0.67
N ARG A 2 -1.83 26.07 -1.35
CA ARG A 2 -2.74 27.10 -0.75
C ARG A 2 -4.22 26.70 -0.73
N THR A 3 -4.69 25.86 -1.65
CA THR A 3 -6.12 25.59 -1.84
C THR A 3 -6.51 24.10 -1.76
N GLY A 4 -5.54 23.18 -1.82
CA GLY A 4 -5.81 21.73 -1.86
C GLY A 4 -6.56 21.26 -3.12
N ARG A 5 -6.69 22.10 -4.16
CA ARG A 5 -7.33 21.70 -5.42
C ARG A 5 -6.39 20.80 -6.22
N ARG A 6 -6.96 19.75 -6.83
CA ARG A 6 -6.29 18.89 -7.82
C ARG A 6 -5.65 19.79 -8.90
N TRP A 7 -4.40 19.48 -9.25
CA TRP A 7 -3.75 20.11 -10.40
C TRP A 7 -4.40 19.59 -11.69
N PRO A 8 -4.60 20.41 -12.74
CA PRO A 8 -5.23 19.96 -13.97
C PRO A 8 -4.60 18.67 -14.52
N ASP A 9 -5.45 17.75 -14.96
CA ASP A 9 -5.09 16.51 -15.66
C ASP A 9 -4.19 15.53 -14.87
N ILE A 10 -4.07 15.70 -13.55
CA ILE A 10 -3.39 14.74 -12.68
C ILE A 10 -4.39 13.70 -12.16
N GLU A 11 -3.97 12.44 -12.20
CA GLU A 11 -4.70 11.31 -11.65
C GLU A 11 -4.76 11.32 -10.12
N LEU A 12 -5.84 10.77 -9.57
CA LEU A 12 -5.81 10.20 -8.24
C LEU A 12 -4.97 8.94 -8.29
N SER A 13 -3.91 8.88 -7.48
CA SER A 13 -3.00 7.74 -7.38
C SER A 13 -3.34 6.92 -6.13
N SER A 14 -3.55 5.61 -6.31
CA SER A 14 -3.88 4.71 -5.19
C SER A 14 -2.66 4.45 -4.31
N ILE A 15 -1.45 4.36 -4.88
CA ILE A 15 -0.22 4.22 -4.09
C ILE A 15 0.09 5.48 -3.28
N ASP A 16 -0.09 6.67 -3.85
CA ASP A 16 0.13 7.92 -3.11
C ASP A 16 -0.89 8.09 -1.99
N THR A 17 -2.13 7.60 -2.21
CA THR A 17 -3.14 7.54 -1.16
C THR A 17 -2.69 6.64 0.00
N ALA A 18 -2.19 5.44 -0.28
CA ALA A 18 -1.67 4.54 0.75
C ALA A 18 -0.44 5.12 1.46
N LEU A 19 0.54 5.68 0.74
CA LEU A 19 1.71 6.30 1.36
C LEU A 19 1.34 7.47 2.28
N PHE A 20 0.34 8.27 1.89
CA PHE A 20 -0.20 9.31 2.76
C PHE A 20 -0.91 8.73 3.98
N MET A 21 -1.73 7.68 3.80
CA MET A 21 -2.44 7.02 4.89
C MET A 21 -1.50 6.32 5.88
N ALA A 22 -0.38 5.75 5.44
CA ALA A 22 0.64 5.19 6.32
C ALA A 22 1.15 6.22 7.34
N GLY A 23 1.44 7.45 6.88
CA GLY A 23 1.80 8.56 7.77
C GLY A 23 0.64 8.99 8.69
N VAL A 24 -0.58 9.03 8.19
CA VAL A 24 -1.78 9.36 8.98
C VAL A 24 -2.02 8.33 10.11
N LEU A 25 -1.84 7.04 9.81
CA LEU A 25 -1.98 5.96 10.79
C LEU A 25 -0.81 5.93 11.79
N PHE A 26 0.39 6.30 11.34
CA PHE A 26 1.51 6.53 12.24
C PHE A 26 1.19 7.65 13.23
N ASP A 27 0.71 8.81 12.76
CA ASP A 27 0.32 9.93 13.61
C ASP A 27 -0.78 9.51 14.61
N GLN A 28 -1.77 8.72 14.17
CA GLN A 28 -2.79 8.17 15.06
C GLN A 28 -2.19 7.35 16.20
N SER A 29 -1.15 6.58 15.93
CA SER A 29 -0.51 5.68 16.89
C SER A 29 0.53 6.39 17.76
N TYR A 30 1.20 7.41 17.22
CA TYR A 30 2.26 8.16 17.90
C TYR A 30 1.71 9.17 18.91
N PHE A 31 0.64 9.89 18.56
CA PHE A 31 -0.01 10.86 19.45
C PHE A 31 -1.02 10.14 20.34
N ASP A 32 -0.55 9.45 21.38
CA ASP A 32 -1.35 8.55 22.22
C ASP A 32 -1.74 9.13 23.60
N HIS A 33 -1.30 10.33 23.95
CA HIS A 33 -1.60 10.91 25.25
C HIS A 33 -3.09 11.30 25.38
N ASP A 34 -3.55 11.39 26.63
CA ASP A 34 -4.93 11.77 26.97
C ASP A 34 -5.15 13.29 27.01
N THR A 35 -4.77 13.97 25.92
CA THR A 35 -5.01 15.41 25.76
C THR A 35 -6.09 15.68 24.71
N ALA A 36 -6.78 16.83 24.81
CA ALA A 36 -7.81 17.19 23.85
C ALA A 36 -7.27 17.28 22.41
N ARG A 37 -6.03 17.78 22.24
CA ARG A 37 -5.39 17.93 20.93
C ARG A 37 -5.01 16.59 20.32
N GLU A 38 -4.42 15.68 21.10
CA GLU A 38 -4.04 14.37 20.57
C GLU A 38 -5.27 13.49 20.29
N ARG A 39 -6.33 13.59 21.12
CA ARG A 39 -7.63 12.97 20.79
C ARG A 39 -8.20 13.47 19.46
N GLU A 40 -8.07 14.76 19.16
CA GLU A 40 -8.50 15.32 17.87
C GLU A 40 -7.68 14.75 16.70
N ILE A 41 -6.35 14.68 16.82
CA ILE A 41 -5.47 14.08 15.80
C ILE A 41 -5.90 12.64 15.50
N ARG A 42 -6.06 11.80 16.55
CA ARG A 42 -6.46 10.40 16.39
C ARG A 42 -7.84 10.26 15.74
N ALA A 43 -8.78 11.15 16.08
CA ALA A 43 -10.11 11.16 15.50
C ALA A 43 -10.10 11.56 14.02
N ILE A 44 -9.32 12.57 13.64
CA ILE A 44 -9.16 12.97 12.23
C ILE A 44 -8.48 11.86 11.44
N ALA A 45 -7.40 11.29 11.95
CA ALA A 45 -6.67 10.21 11.29
C ALA A 45 -7.58 9.00 11.02
N GLY A 46 -8.31 8.54 12.04
CA GLY A 46 -9.29 7.46 11.88
C GLY A 46 -10.39 7.81 10.88
N LYS A 47 -10.88 9.05 10.89
CA LYS A 47 -11.88 9.52 9.92
C LYS A 47 -11.35 9.54 8.49
N LEU A 48 -10.10 9.91 8.26
CA LEU A 48 -9.49 9.91 6.93
C LEU A 48 -9.35 8.48 6.40
N TYR A 49 -8.70 7.61 7.18
CA TYR A 49 -8.47 6.21 6.77
C TYR A 49 -9.77 5.44 6.54
N ASN A 50 -10.75 5.57 7.45
CA ASN A 50 -12.04 4.89 7.32
C ASN A 50 -12.89 5.37 6.13
N ARG A 51 -12.55 6.51 5.52
CA ARG A 51 -13.25 7.05 4.34
C ARG A 51 -12.64 6.60 3.02
N VAL A 52 -11.46 5.99 3.03
CA VAL A 52 -10.89 5.44 1.80
C VAL A 52 -11.73 4.24 1.38
N ASP A 53 -12.21 4.27 0.13
CA ASP A 53 -13.00 3.20 -0.47
C ASP A 53 -12.06 2.31 -1.29
N TRP A 54 -11.43 1.34 -0.62
CA TRP A 54 -10.47 0.44 -1.24
C TRP A 54 -11.08 -0.49 -2.31
N PRO A 55 -12.31 -1.03 -2.16
CA PRO A 55 -12.98 -1.80 -3.20
C PRO A 55 -13.26 -0.98 -4.45
N TRP A 56 -13.61 0.31 -4.32
CA TRP A 56 -13.77 1.19 -5.47
C TRP A 56 -12.46 1.32 -6.29
N MET A 57 -11.30 1.26 -5.63
CA MET A 57 -9.99 1.26 -6.30
C MET A 57 -9.65 -0.06 -7.02
N GLN A 58 -10.55 -1.06 -7.05
CA GLN A 58 -10.41 -2.29 -7.83
C GLN A 58 -11.31 -2.27 -9.08
N PRO A 59 -10.95 -1.53 -10.15
CA PRO A 59 -11.75 -1.55 -11.39
C PRO A 59 -11.79 -2.95 -12.03
N HIS A 60 -10.76 -3.76 -11.77
CA HIS A 60 -10.62 -5.14 -12.21
C HIS A 60 -10.17 -6.01 -11.02
N PRO A 61 -11.10 -6.34 -10.10
CA PRO A 61 -10.78 -7.16 -8.94
C PRO A 61 -10.16 -8.51 -9.37
N PRO A 62 -9.22 -9.06 -8.59
CA PRO A 62 -8.88 -8.67 -7.20
C PRO A 62 -7.69 -7.70 -7.10
N LEU A 63 -7.25 -7.06 -8.18
CA LEU A 63 -6.11 -6.13 -8.15
C LEU A 63 -6.56 -4.69 -8.00
N ILE A 64 -5.71 -3.89 -7.36
CA ILE A 64 -5.93 -2.45 -7.19
C ILE A 64 -5.39 -1.72 -8.43
N GLY A 65 -6.24 -0.88 -9.04
CA GLY A 65 -5.90 0.00 -10.15
C GLY A 65 -4.91 1.09 -9.72
N MET A 66 -3.99 1.45 -10.61
CA MET A 66 -2.91 2.39 -10.28
C MET A 66 -3.37 3.84 -10.15
N GLY A 67 -4.29 4.27 -11.04
CA GLY A 67 -4.73 5.65 -11.12
C GLY A 67 -6.14 5.82 -11.67
N TRP A 68 -6.74 6.97 -11.37
CA TRP A 68 -8.07 7.35 -11.84
C TRP A 68 -8.13 8.86 -12.13
N THR A 69 -8.76 9.25 -13.23
CA THR A 69 -9.10 10.65 -13.52
C THR A 69 -10.62 10.83 -13.57
N PRO A 70 -11.15 12.00 -13.17
CA PRO A 70 -12.57 12.30 -13.34
C PRO A 70 -12.98 12.40 -14.81
N GLU A 71 -12.04 12.65 -15.71
CA GLU A 71 -12.27 12.76 -17.15
C GLU A 71 -12.45 11.39 -17.83
N ASP A 72 -11.57 10.42 -17.52
CA ASP A 72 -11.47 9.15 -18.27
C ASP A 72 -11.73 7.90 -17.43
N GLY A 73 -11.84 8.04 -16.10
CA GLY A 73 -11.97 6.91 -15.19
C GLY A 73 -10.62 6.27 -14.85
N PHE A 74 -10.63 4.96 -14.61
CA PHE A 74 -9.41 4.23 -14.23
C PHE A 74 -8.48 4.03 -15.41
N ILE A 75 -7.18 4.21 -15.17
CA ILE A 75 -6.14 3.82 -16.13
C ILE A 75 -6.09 2.28 -16.25
N PRO A 76 -5.63 1.70 -17.38
CA PRO A 76 -5.70 0.25 -17.61
C PRO A 76 -4.73 -0.58 -16.75
N HIS A 77 -3.91 0.07 -15.92
CA HIS A 77 -2.86 -0.57 -15.14
C HIS A 77 -3.30 -0.84 -13.70
N SER A 78 -2.91 -2.01 -13.19
CA SER A 78 -3.11 -2.43 -11.80
C SER A 78 -1.78 -2.91 -11.22
N TYR A 79 -1.60 -2.72 -9.91
CA TYR A 79 -0.39 -3.14 -9.20
C TYR A 79 -0.25 -4.66 -9.17
N ARG A 80 0.98 -5.14 -9.38
CA ARG A 80 1.35 -6.56 -9.46
C ARG A 80 2.77 -6.72 -8.94
N GLY A 81 2.91 -7.47 -7.85
CA GLY A 81 4.15 -7.63 -7.14
C GLY A 81 5.21 -8.44 -7.90
N TYR A 82 6.48 -8.25 -7.67
CA TYR A 82 7.05 -7.37 -6.66
C TYR A 82 7.16 -5.94 -7.21
N ASP A 83 6.56 -5.01 -6.48
CA ASP A 83 6.53 -3.57 -6.74
C ASP A 83 6.40 -2.84 -5.39
N GLU A 84 6.29 -1.52 -5.40
CA GLU A 84 6.17 -0.68 -4.20
C GLU A 84 4.84 -0.83 -3.43
N ALA A 85 3.85 -1.53 -3.99
CA ALA A 85 2.46 -1.48 -3.54
C ALA A 85 2.13 -2.37 -2.35
N MET A 86 3.12 -2.93 -1.66
CA MET A 86 2.88 -3.80 -0.51
C MET A 86 2.06 -3.09 0.58
N ILE A 87 2.42 -1.85 0.94
CA ILE A 87 1.68 -1.03 1.91
C ILE A 87 0.24 -0.77 1.47
N LEU A 88 0.02 -0.55 0.17
CA LEU A 88 -1.32 -0.34 -0.40
C LEU A 88 -2.20 -1.58 -0.19
N TYR A 89 -1.70 -2.78 -0.47
CA TYR A 89 -2.48 -4.00 -0.23
C TYR A 89 -2.68 -4.28 1.27
N ILE A 90 -1.68 -4.03 2.12
CA ILE A 90 -1.80 -4.21 3.58
C ILE A 90 -2.88 -3.29 4.16
N GLU A 91 -2.85 -2.01 3.80
CA GLU A 91 -3.86 -1.04 4.24
C GLU A 91 -5.25 -1.36 3.69
N ALA A 92 -5.37 -1.73 2.42
CA ALA A 92 -6.65 -2.09 1.83
C ALA A 92 -7.26 -3.35 2.46
N LEU A 93 -6.44 -4.34 2.80
CA LEU A 93 -6.87 -5.56 3.50
C LEU A 93 -7.19 -5.29 4.98
N GLY A 94 -6.46 -4.38 5.61
CA GLY A 94 -6.62 -4.00 7.01
C GLY A 94 -7.76 -3.01 7.28
N SER A 95 -8.41 -2.48 6.24
CA SER A 95 -9.46 -1.48 6.40
C SER A 95 -10.65 -2.02 7.21
N PRO A 96 -11.08 -1.34 8.29
CA PRO A 96 -12.22 -1.77 9.10
C PRO A 96 -13.58 -1.42 8.48
N THR A 97 -13.62 -0.58 7.44
CA THR A 97 -14.86 -0.09 6.82
C THR A 97 -15.05 -0.56 5.38
N HIS A 98 -14.00 -0.51 4.58
CA HIS A 98 -14.05 -0.91 3.17
C HIS A 98 -12.90 -1.88 2.85
N PRO A 99 -12.82 -3.08 3.45
CA PRO A 99 -11.75 -4.02 3.13
C PRO A 99 -11.92 -4.60 1.72
N ILE A 100 -10.81 -4.79 1.01
CA ILE A 100 -10.78 -5.63 -0.19
C ILE A 100 -10.80 -7.12 0.21
N HIS A 101 -11.13 -8.00 -0.73
CA HIS A 101 -11.16 -9.43 -0.45
C HIS A 101 -9.74 -10.01 -0.31
N LYS A 102 -9.59 -11.04 0.55
CA LYS A 102 -8.30 -11.63 0.94
C LYS A 102 -7.50 -12.27 -0.20
N ASP A 103 -8.14 -12.59 -1.32
CA ASP A 103 -7.47 -13.13 -2.51
C ASP A 103 -6.62 -12.08 -3.24
N ALA A 104 -6.82 -10.79 -2.96
CA ALA A 104 -6.04 -9.70 -3.51
C ALA A 104 -4.53 -9.83 -3.26
N TRP A 105 -4.12 -10.26 -2.05
CA TRP A 105 -2.71 -10.48 -1.74
C TRP A 105 -2.09 -11.56 -2.63
N ALA A 106 -2.78 -12.69 -2.77
CA ALA A 106 -2.31 -13.80 -3.59
C ALA A 106 -2.26 -13.43 -5.07
N ALA A 107 -3.22 -12.63 -5.55
CA ALA A 107 -3.22 -12.14 -6.92
C ALA A 107 -2.09 -11.12 -7.18
N TRP A 108 -1.79 -10.25 -6.21
CA TRP A 108 -0.68 -9.31 -6.31
C TRP A 108 0.67 -10.02 -6.27
N SER A 109 0.89 -10.95 -5.34
CA SER A 109 2.17 -11.67 -5.20
C SER A 109 2.40 -12.76 -6.25
N ALA A 110 1.40 -13.08 -7.08
CA ALA A 110 1.49 -14.11 -8.13
C ALA A 110 2.64 -13.91 -9.14
N THR A 111 3.15 -12.68 -9.29
CA THR A 111 4.25 -12.36 -10.20
C THR A 111 5.63 -12.33 -9.54
N TYR A 112 5.75 -12.63 -8.24
CA TYR A 112 7.03 -12.78 -7.53
C TYR A 112 8.05 -13.70 -8.20
N PRO A 113 7.69 -14.85 -8.80
CA PRO A 113 8.66 -15.70 -9.50
C PRO A 113 9.45 -14.97 -10.60
N LYS A 114 8.94 -13.86 -11.15
CA LYS A 114 9.64 -13.04 -12.15
C LYS A 114 10.76 -12.18 -11.57
N PHE A 115 10.72 -11.95 -10.25
CA PHE A 115 11.58 -11.04 -9.51
C PHE A 115 12.42 -11.77 -8.45
N TRP A 116 12.29 -13.09 -8.38
CA TRP A 116 13.09 -13.94 -7.50
C TRP A 116 14.31 -14.47 -8.25
N GLY A 117 15.48 -14.34 -7.66
CA GLY A 117 16.72 -14.83 -8.28
C GLY A 117 17.95 -14.60 -7.43
N ASP A 118 19.10 -15.04 -7.95
CA ASP A 118 20.42 -14.75 -7.37
C ASP A 118 20.89 -13.36 -7.81
N TYR A 119 21.11 -12.49 -6.83
CA TYR A 119 21.68 -11.17 -7.02
C TYR A 119 22.95 -11.07 -6.20
N TYR A 120 24.10 -11.25 -6.86
CA TYR A 120 25.42 -11.21 -6.24
C TYR A 120 25.63 -12.28 -5.15
N GLY A 121 25.18 -13.52 -5.40
CA GLY A 121 25.32 -14.64 -4.45
C GLY A 121 24.29 -14.62 -3.32
N ARG A 122 23.22 -13.83 -3.46
CA ARG A 122 22.08 -13.78 -2.54
C ARG A 122 20.80 -14.04 -3.31
N GLU A 123 20.11 -15.11 -2.93
CA GLU A 123 18.78 -15.40 -3.44
C GLU A 123 17.78 -14.46 -2.74
N GLN A 124 17.11 -13.60 -3.50
CA GLN A 124 16.20 -12.60 -2.94
C GLN A 124 15.11 -12.20 -3.94
N LEU A 125 14.03 -11.64 -3.39
CA LEU A 125 13.00 -10.96 -4.16
C LEU A 125 13.48 -9.53 -4.44
N SER A 126 13.72 -9.19 -5.71
CA SER A 126 14.28 -7.89 -6.07
C SER A 126 13.61 -7.30 -7.31
N TYR A 127 13.18 -6.06 -7.18
CA TYR A 127 12.84 -5.19 -8.31
C TYR A 127 13.96 -4.15 -8.50
N GLY A 128 14.20 -3.71 -9.75
CA GLY A 128 15.41 -2.95 -10.09
C GLY A 128 15.58 -1.64 -9.30
N PRO A 129 14.57 -0.76 -9.30
CA PRO A 129 14.54 0.44 -8.45
C PRO A 129 14.46 0.14 -6.94
N LEU A 130 15.41 0.70 -6.18
CA LEU A 130 15.56 0.47 -4.73
C LEU A 130 14.34 0.88 -3.90
N PHE A 131 13.57 1.88 -4.34
CA PHE A 131 12.43 2.41 -3.57
C PHE A 131 11.34 1.36 -3.31
N THR A 132 11.24 0.34 -4.17
CA THR A 132 10.28 -0.77 -4.00
C THR A 132 10.54 -1.61 -2.74
N SER A 133 11.78 -1.62 -2.25
CA SER A 133 12.16 -2.23 -0.97
C SER A 133 12.33 -1.22 0.17
N GLN A 134 11.83 0.01 0.01
CA GLN A 134 11.93 1.07 1.02
C GLN A 134 10.57 1.62 1.44
N TYR A 135 9.66 1.85 0.49
CA TYR A 135 8.41 2.56 0.76
C TYR A 135 7.53 1.86 1.79
N SER A 136 7.34 0.56 1.65
CA SER A 136 6.52 -0.20 2.60
C SER A 136 7.31 -0.50 3.89
N GLN A 137 8.61 -0.78 3.76
CA GLN A 137 9.53 -1.13 4.83
C GLN A 137 9.81 0.06 5.78
N ALA A 138 9.57 1.29 5.33
CA ALA A 138 9.67 2.49 6.18
C ALA A 138 8.59 2.53 7.26
N TRP A 139 7.45 1.86 7.04
CA TRP A 139 6.29 1.88 7.93
C TRP A 139 6.08 0.55 8.68
N LEU A 140 6.52 -0.55 8.07
CA LEU A 140 6.28 -1.90 8.57
C LEU A 140 7.61 -2.66 8.66
N ASP A 141 7.87 -3.23 9.83
CA ASP A 141 9.01 -4.13 10.04
C ASP A 141 8.67 -5.52 9.52
N PHE A 142 9.16 -5.85 8.32
CA PHE A 142 8.95 -7.15 7.69
C PHE A 142 9.94 -8.24 8.11
N ARG A 143 10.85 -7.98 9.06
CA ARG A 143 11.79 -9.02 9.55
C ARG A 143 11.01 -10.16 10.19
N GLY A 144 11.24 -11.38 9.70
CA GLY A 144 10.50 -12.58 10.11
C GLY A 144 9.06 -12.69 9.57
N ILE A 145 8.57 -11.71 8.80
CA ILE A 145 7.25 -11.78 8.17
C ILE A 145 7.37 -12.51 6.83
N GLN A 146 6.58 -13.57 6.67
CA GLN A 146 6.62 -14.41 5.49
C GLN A 146 5.22 -14.65 4.96
N ASP A 147 4.97 -14.22 3.72
CA ASP A 147 3.82 -14.69 2.97
C ASP A 147 4.04 -16.13 2.44
N ALA A 148 3.12 -16.65 1.65
CA ALA A 148 3.22 -18.01 1.14
C ALA A 148 4.46 -18.22 0.25
N PHE A 149 4.84 -17.23 -0.56
CA PHE A 149 5.99 -17.33 -1.46
C PHE A 149 7.29 -17.26 -0.67
N MET A 150 7.45 -16.24 0.18
CA MET A 150 8.68 -16.05 0.96
C MET A 150 8.94 -17.23 1.91
N ARG A 151 7.88 -17.80 2.50
CA ARG A 151 7.96 -19.01 3.33
C ARG A 151 8.44 -20.24 2.56
N ALA A 152 8.00 -20.41 1.30
CA ALA A 152 8.46 -21.51 0.45
C ALA A 152 9.95 -21.41 0.09
N HIS A 153 10.51 -20.21 0.14
CA HIS A 153 11.92 -19.92 -0.11
C HIS A 153 12.75 -19.75 1.17
N HIS A 154 12.19 -20.04 2.35
CA HIS A 154 12.85 -19.87 3.64
C HIS A 154 13.46 -18.47 3.84
N SER A 155 12.82 -17.45 3.27
CA SER A 155 13.27 -16.05 3.29
C SER A 155 12.19 -15.13 3.85
N ASP A 156 12.54 -13.90 4.15
CA ASP A 156 11.63 -12.79 4.42
C ASP A 156 12.01 -11.60 3.52
N TYR A 157 11.45 -10.42 3.75
CA TYR A 157 11.69 -9.26 2.88
C TYR A 157 13.01 -8.49 3.20
N PHE A 158 13.98 -9.12 3.89
CA PHE A 158 15.29 -8.55 4.28
C PHE A 158 16.51 -9.43 3.93
#